data_AF-A0A1M7QY72-F1
#
_entry.id   AF-A0A1M7QY72-F1
#
_cell.length_a   1.000
_cell.length_b   1.000
_cell.length_c   1.000
_cell.angle_alpha   90.00
_cell.angle_beta   90.00
_cell.angle_gamma   90.00
#
_symmetry.space_group_name_H-M   'P 1'
#
loop_
_entity.id
_entity.type
_entity.pdbx_description
1 polymer ?
#
loop_
_entity_poly.entity_id
_entity_poly.type
_entity_poly.pdbx_seq_one_letter_code
_entity_poly.pdbx_strand_id
1 'polypeptide(L)' 'MTKYSNAIRVVSVLAVALVLAGLFYQFAQDFRMSLFVFLVTAFAGSLFAMISIVTREN' A
#
# COMPACT_ATOMS: atom_id res chain seq x y z
N MET A 1 10.76 19.76 6.47
CA MET A 1 11.34 18.41 6.23
C MET A 1 10.31 17.27 6.16
N THR A 2 9.00 17.52 6.31
CA THR A 2 7.94 16.48 6.35
C THR A 2 7.55 15.88 4.99
N LYS A 3 7.69 16.62 3.89
CA LYS A 3 7.27 16.17 2.54
C LYS A 3 7.98 14.88 2.07
N TYR A 4 9.28 14.75 2.35
CA TYR A 4 10.06 13.57 1.97
C TYR A 4 9.68 12.32 2.78
N SER A 5 9.34 12.48 4.06
CA SER A 5 8.91 11.37 4.93
C SER A 5 7.60 10.73 4.44
N ASN A 6 6.65 11.55 3.99
CA ASN A 6 5.37 11.06 3.46
C ASN A 6 5.54 10.36 2.11
N ALA A 7 6.35 10.93 1.22
CA ALA A 7 6.65 10.31 -0.08
C ALA A 7 7.26 8.91 0.09
N ILE A 8 8.21 8.75 1.02
CA ILE A 8 8.84 7.45 1.30
C ILE A 8 7.81 6.42 1.80
N ARG A 9 6.89 6.81 2.69
CA ARG A 9 5.82 5.92 3.21
C ARG A 9 4.87 5.45 2.12
N VAL A 10 4.46 6.36 1.23
CA VAL A 10 3.55 6.03 0.12
C VAL A 10 4.23 5.10 -0.88
N VAL A 11 5.50 5.38 -1.22
CA VAL A 11 6.29 4.54 -2.14
C VAL A 11 6.50 3.14 -1.56
N SER A 12 6.76 3.02 -0.26
CA SER A 12 6.94 1.71 0.37
C SER A 12 5.64 0.90 0.43
N VAL A 13 4.49 1.54 0.66
CA VAL A 13 3.17 0.88 0.57
C VAL A 13 2.89 0.39 -0.85
N LEU A 14 3.17 1.21 -1.87
CA LEU A 14 3.00 0.84 -3.28
C LEU A 14 3.88 -0.35 -3.68
N ALA A 15 5.13 -0.37 -3.23
CA ALA A 15 6.05 -1.47 -3.49
C ALA A 15 5.54 -2.79 -2.89
N VAL A 16 5.08 -2.76 -1.63
CA VAL A 16 4.50 -3.95 -0.97
C VAL A 16 3.22 -4.42 -1.68
N ALA A 17 2.35 -3.48 -2.06
CA ALA A 17 1.12 -3.80 -2.79
C ALA A 17 1.42 -4.47 -4.13
N LEU A 18 2.40 -3.98 -4.89
CA LEU A 18 2.83 -4.57 -6.17
C LEU A 18 3.39 -5.98 -6.00
N VAL A 19 4.22 -6.20 -4.98
CA VAL A 19 4.79 -7.53 -4.69
C VAL A 19 3.68 -8.53 -4.35
N LEU A 20 2.75 -8.15 -3.47
CA LEU A 20 1.62 -9.01 -3.10
C LEU A 20 0.73 -9.30 -4.30
N ALA A 21 0.39 -8.28 -5.09
CA ALA A 21 -0.40 -8.45 -6.30
C ALA A 21 0.27 -9.40 -7.31
N GLY A 22 1.58 -9.26 -7.52
CA GLY A 22 2.36 -10.12 -8.42
C GLY A 22 2.39 -11.57 -7.94
N LEU A 23 2.60 -11.79 -6.64
CA LEU A 23 2.55 -13.13 -6.05
C LEU A 23 1.15 -13.75 -6.22
N PHE A 24 0.10 -13.02 -5.86
CA PHE A 24 -1.27 -13.50 -6.02
C PHE A 24 -1.63 -13.77 -7.49
N TYR A 25 -1.12 -12.97 -8.44
CA TYR A 25 -1.30 -13.24 -9.86
C TYR A 25 -0.62 -14.56 -10.28
N GLN A 26 0.60 -14.81 -9.80
CA GLN A 26 1.33 -16.03 -10.10
C GLN A 26 0.63 -17.30 -9.55
N PHE A 27 0.05 -17.22 -8.36
CA PHE A 27 -0.59 -18.38 -7.72
C PHE A 27 -2.05 -18.57 -8.11
N ALA A 28 -2.83 -17.50 -8.22
CA ALA A 28 -4.26 -17.60 -8.52
C ALA A 28 -4.55 -17.60 -10.02
N GLN A 29 -3.62 -17.13 -10.87
CA GLN A 29 -3.81 -16.87 -12.31
C GLN A 29 -5.00 -15.96 -12.65
N ASP A 30 -5.61 -15.35 -11.63
CA ASP A 30 -6.83 -14.58 -11.73
C ASP A 30 -6.51 -13.09 -11.60
N PHE A 31 -6.49 -12.40 -12.73
CA PHE A 31 -6.13 -10.98 -12.80
C PHE A 31 -7.01 -10.11 -11.90
N ARG A 32 -8.31 -10.44 -11.81
CA ARG A 32 -9.28 -9.72 -10.98
C ARG A 32 -8.94 -9.80 -9.49
N MET A 33 -8.54 -10.98 -9.01
CA MET A 33 -8.19 -11.20 -7.61
C MET A 33 -6.88 -10.50 -7.26
N SER A 34 -5.87 -10.59 -8.13
CA SER A 34 -4.61 -9.88 -7.99
C SER A 34 -4.81 -8.36 -7.92
N LEU A 35 -5.61 -7.80 -8.84
CA LEU A 35 -5.96 -6.38 -8.87
C LEU A 35 -6.73 -5.96 -7.60
N PHE A 36 -7.66 -6.79 -7.14
CA PHE A 36 -8.39 -6.53 -5.90
C PHE A 36 -7.44 -6.47 -4.70
N VAL A 37 -6.55 -7.45 -4.55
CA VAL A 37 -5.54 -7.48 -3.48
C VAL A 37 -4.61 -6.27 -3.56
N PHE A 38 -4.18 -5.88 -4.76
CA PHE A 38 -3.39 -4.67 -4.97
C PHE A 38 -4.10 -3.43 -4.42
N LEU A 39 -5.35 -3.20 -4.85
CA LEU A 39 -6.13 -2.02 -4.52
C LEU A 39 -6.43 -1.96 -3.01
N VAL A 40 -6.82 -3.08 -2.41
CA VAL A 40 -7.11 -3.17 -0.96
C VAL A 40 -5.84 -2.90 -0.15
N THR A 41 -4.70 -3.46 -0.55
CA THR A 41 -3.43 -3.27 0.15
C THR A 41 -2.95 -1.82 0.05
N ALA A 42 -3.01 -1.22 -1.14
CA ALA A 42 -2.64 0.16 -1.36
C ALA A 42 -3.54 1.12 -0.56
N PHE A 43 -4.84 0.85 -0.53
CA PHE A 43 -5.80 1.64 0.25
C PHE A 43 -5.55 1.52 1.75
N ALA A 44 -5.42 0.31 2.29
CA ALA A 44 -5.15 0.08 3.71
C ALA A 44 -3.83 0.72 4.17
N GLY A 45 -2.76 0.61 3.37
CA GLY A 45 -1.48 1.24 3.67
C GLY A 45 -1.54 2.77 3.63
N SER A 46 -2.35 3.35 2.73
CA SER A 46 -2.59 4.79 2.69
C SER A 46 -3.32 5.31 3.94
N LEU A 47 -4.34 4.58 4.40
CA LEU A 47 -5.06 4.88 5.64
C LEU A 47 -4.14 4.79 6.86
N PHE A 48 -3.32 3.74 6.95
CA PHE A 48 -2.35 3.59 8.03
C PHE A 48 -1.36 4.75 8.06
N ALA A 49 -0.85 5.17 6.90
CA ALA A 49 0.05 6.32 6.80
C ALA A 49 -0.64 7.61 7.29
N MET A 50 -1.91 7.81 6.94
CA MET A 50 -2.69 8.97 7.36
C MET A 50 -2.98 8.97 8.87
N ILE A 51 -3.44 7.84 9.42
CA ILE A 51 -3.67 7.67 10.86
C ILE A 51 -2.35 7.91 11.62
N SER A 52 -1.24 7.31 11.18
CA SER A 52 0.08 7.48 11.80
C SER A 52 0.53 8.94 11.88
N ILE A 53 0.11 9.79 10.92
CA ILE A 53 0.40 11.23 10.96
C ILE A 53 -0.49 11.90 12.00
N VAL A 54 -1.80 11.65 11.95
CA VAL A 54 -2.76 12.25 12.90
C VAL A 54 -2.42 11.89 14.35
N THR A 55 -2.03 10.64 14.63
CA THR A 55 -1.65 10.22 16.00
C THR A 55 -0.33 10.83 16.47
N ARG A 56 0.50 11.40 15.59
CA ARG A 56 1.73 12.11 15.98
C ARG A 56 1.49 13.57 16.30
N GLU A 57 0.34 14.12 15.89
CA GLU A 57 -0.02 15.52 16.09
C GLU A 57 -0.85 15.74 17.37
N ASN A 58 -1.44 14.67 17.92
CA ASN A 58 -2.10 14.64 19.25
C ASN A 58 -1.12 14.25 20.36
#